data_AF-A0A6N6MN27-F1
#
_entry.id   AF-A0A6N6MN27-F1
#
_cell.length_a   1.000
_cell.length_b   1.000
_cell.length_c   1.000
_cell.angle_alpha   90.00
_cell.angle_beta   90.00
_cell.angle_gamma   90.00
#
_symmetry.space_group_name_H-M   'P 1'
#
loop_
_entity.id
_entity.type
_entity.pdbx_description
1 polymer ?
#
loop_
_entity_poly.entity_id
_entity_poly.type
_entity_poly.pdbx_seq_one_letter_code
_entity_poly.pdbx_strand_id
1 'polypeptide(L)'
;MSDEDVSPDRAVMIRLRARLAVVERAAWFGFVRALRTQPAETEAYIAAERARCAEGFAGPRWARDLTEAERRMLGAEVDAGLAQLLRDGHEEIGGPDGRDGIGDAG
;
A
#
# COMPACT_ATOMS: atom_id res chain seq x y z
N MET A 1 -23.42 14.27 30.90
CA MET A 1 -23.08 13.56 29.65
C MET A 1 -22.40 14.60 28.79
N SER A 2 -21.10 14.46 28.54
CA SER A 2 -20.37 15.40 27.69
C SER A 2 -20.51 14.94 26.24
N ASP A 3 -21.25 15.69 25.43
CA ASP A 3 -21.08 15.67 23.98
C ASP A 3 -19.69 16.24 23.70
N GLU A 4 -18.69 15.36 23.66
CA GLU A 4 -17.39 15.69 23.06
C GLU A 4 -17.56 15.69 21.54
N ASP A 5 -18.18 16.75 21.04
CA ASP A 5 -18.28 16.97 19.61
C ASP A 5 -16.88 17.10 19.00
N VAL A 6 -16.67 16.38 17.91
CA VAL A 6 -15.43 16.44 17.14
C VAL A 6 -15.30 17.83 16.53
N SER A 7 -14.24 18.56 16.87
CA SER A 7 -13.98 19.88 16.29
C SER A 7 -13.91 19.85 14.75
N PRO A 8 -14.26 20.93 14.04
CA PRO A 8 -14.23 20.97 12.58
C PRO A 8 -12.90 20.51 11.97
N ASP A 9 -11.78 21.00 12.50
CA ASP A 9 -10.43 20.63 12.05
C ASP A 9 -10.16 19.14 12.27
N ARG A 10 -10.58 18.60 13.43
CA ARG A 10 -10.44 17.18 13.73
C ARG A 10 -11.31 16.34 12.79
N ALA A 11 -12.51 16.80 12.45
CA ALA A 11 -13.41 16.13 11.54
C ALA A 11 -12.84 16.07 10.11
N VAL A 12 -12.14 17.10 9.63
CA VAL A 12 -11.42 17.07 8.34
C VAL A 12 -10.38 15.95 8.34
N MET A 13 -9.57 15.87 9.40
CA MET A 13 -8.52 14.85 9.50
C MET A 13 -9.07 13.44 9.64
N ILE A 14 -10.19 13.25 10.35
CA ILE A 14 -10.87 11.95 10.45
C ILE A 14 -11.40 11.52 9.08
N ARG A 15 -12.05 12.44 8.35
CA ARG A 15 -12.57 12.13 7.01
C ARG A 15 -11.45 11.84 6.02
N LEU A 16 -10.31 12.52 6.11
CA LEU A 16 -9.13 12.20 5.30
C LEU A 16 -8.60 10.79 5.60
N ARG A 17 -8.45 10.44 6.89
CA ARG A 17 -8.05 9.08 7.30
C ARG A 17 -9.02 8.02 6.81
N ALA A 18 -10.33 8.28 6.90
CA ALA A 18 -11.35 7.36 6.41
C ALA A 18 -11.22 7.13 4.89
N ARG A 19 -10.96 8.19 4.11
CA ARG A 19 -10.73 8.07 2.67
C ARG A 19 -9.47 7.28 2.33
N LEU A 20 -8.38 7.53 3.06
CA LEU A 20 -7.13 6.76 2.91
C LEU A 20 -7.37 5.29 3.21
N ALA A 21 -8.00 4.98 4.35
CA ALA A 21 -8.31 3.60 4.74
C ALA A 21 -9.17 2.86 3.71
N VAL A 22 -10.16 3.53 3.10
CA VAL A 22 -10.97 2.93 2.02
C VAL A 22 -10.12 2.60 0.79
N VAL A 23 -9.27 3.53 0.35
CA VAL A 23 -8.39 3.32 -0.81
C VAL A 23 -7.36 2.22 -0.51
N GLU A 24 -6.76 2.23 0.68
CA GLU A 24 -5.82 1.21 1.14
C GLU A 24 -6.46 -0.18 1.14
N ARG A 25 -7.68 -0.32 1.67
CA ARG A 25 -8.38 -1.62 1.68
C ARG A 25 -8.75 -2.11 0.29
N ALA A 26 -9.19 -1.22 -0.60
CA ALA A 26 -9.50 -1.57 -1.97
C ALA A 26 -8.24 -2.01 -2.75
N ALA A 27 -7.14 -1.27 -2.60
CA ALA A 27 -5.85 -1.60 -3.20
C ALA A 27 -5.30 -2.92 -2.64
N TRP A 28 -5.39 -3.13 -1.32
CA TRP A 28 -4.96 -4.34 -0.64
C TRP A 28 -5.65 -5.60 -1.18
N PHE A 29 -6.97 -5.57 -1.34
CA PHE A 29 -7.72 -6.69 -1.89
C PHE A 29 -7.23 -7.07 -3.30
N GLY A 30 -7.04 -6.08 -4.17
CA GLY A 30 -6.53 -6.29 -5.52
C GLY A 30 -5.10 -6.83 -5.51
N PHE A 31 -4.23 -6.26 -4.68
CA PHE A 31 -2.84 -6.65 -4.54
C PHE A 31 -2.69 -8.10 -4.04
N VAL A 32 -3.36 -8.47 -2.95
CA VAL A 32 -3.30 -9.84 -2.40
C VAL A 32 -3.83 -10.85 -3.43
N ARG A 33 -4.92 -10.52 -4.14
CA ARG A 33 -5.43 -11.38 -5.22
C ARG A 33 -4.40 -11.54 -6.34
N ALA A 34 -3.76 -10.46 -6.77
CA ALA A 34 -2.71 -10.50 -7.78
C ALA A 34 -1.54 -11.36 -7.31
N LEU A 35 -1.05 -11.17 -6.09
CA LEU A 35 0.06 -11.92 -5.50
C LEU A 35 -0.26 -13.41 -5.35
N ARG A 36 -1.51 -13.79 -5.03
CA ARG A 36 -1.94 -15.20 -5.00
C ARG A 36 -1.99 -15.85 -6.39
N THR A 37 -2.37 -15.11 -7.41
CA THR A 37 -2.62 -15.67 -8.76
C THR A 37 -1.42 -15.59 -9.70
N GLN A 38 -0.59 -14.55 -9.55
CA GLN A 38 0.54 -14.21 -10.41
C GLN A 38 1.66 -13.60 -9.54
N PRO A 39 2.26 -14.40 -8.63
CA PRO A 39 3.21 -13.88 -7.63
C PRO A 39 4.44 -13.25 -8.28
N ALA A 40 5.06 -13.94 -9.24
CA ALA A 40 6.29 -13.48 -9.88
C ALA A 40 6.08 -12.17 -10.67
N GLU A 41 4.99 -12.07 -11.43
CA GLU A 41 4.63 -10.87 -12.18
C GLU A 41 4.30 -9.70 -11.26
N THR A 42 3.57 -9.97 -10.17
CA THR A 42 3.23 -8.94 -9.17
C THR A 42 4.49 -8.40 -8.48
N GLU A 43 5.39 -9.29 -8.05
CA GLU A 43 6.68 -8.91 -7.45
C GLU A 43 7.56 -8.12 -8.41
N ALA A 44 7.66 -8.56 -9.66
CA ALA A 44 8.41 -7.86 -10.70
C ALA A 44 7.84 -6.46 -10.96
N TYR A 45 6.51 -6.31 -10.97
CA TYR A 45 5.85 -5.02 -11.12
C TYR A 45 6.18 -4.08 -9.96
N ILE A 46 6.09 -4.56 -8.71
CA ILE A 46 6.44 -3.74 -7.54
C ILE A 46 7.92 -3.37 -7.54
N ALA A 47 8.82 -4.29 -7.88
CA ALA A 47 10.25 -3.99 -8.00
C ALA A 47 10.52 -2.89 -9.06
N ALA A 48 9.81 -2.93 -10.19
CA ALA A 48 9.92 -1.89 -11.22
C ALA A 48 9.35 -0.53 -10.78
N GLU A 49 8.29 -0.51 -9.97
CA GLU A 49 7.80 0.74 -9.34
C GLU A 49 8.81 1.29 -8.33
N ARG A 50 9.41 0.43 -7.49
CA ARG A 50 10.46 0.81 -6.55
C ARG A 50 11.66 1.46 -7.23
N ALA A 51 12.14 0.86 -8.32
CA ALA A 51 13.22 1.42 -9.12
C ALA A 51 12.86 2.82 -9.68
N ARG A 52 11.64 2.99 -10.21
CA ARG A 52 11.15 4.30 -10.67
C ARG A 52 11.06 5.34 -9.55
N CYS A 53 10.69 4.94 -8.34
CA CYS A 53 10.65 5.82 -7.18
C CYS A 53 12.06 6.28 -6.77
N ALA A 54 13.05 5.37 -6.83
CA ALA A 54 14.46 5.66 -6.53
C ALA A 54 15.10 6.61 -7.56
N GLU A 55 14.74 6.49 -8.83
CA GLU A 55 15.12 7.44 -9.90
C GLU A 55 14.44 8.82 -9.75
N GLY A 56 13.53 8.94 -8.78
CA GLY A 56 12.75 10.13 -8.50
C GLY A 56 11.46 10.14 -9.31
N PHE A 57 10.38 10.63 -8.71
CA PHE A 57 9.09 10.87 -9.36
C PHE A 57 9.15 12.00 -10.41
N ALA A 58 10.06 11.92 -11.38
CA ALA A 58 10.36 12.94 -12.39
C ALA A 58 9.27 13.08 -13.47
N GLY A 59 8.08 12.53 -13.22
CA GLY A 59 6.94 12.68 -14.11
C GLY A 59 6.41 14.12 -14.06
N PRO A 60 6.05 14.73 -15.19
CA PRO A 60 5.50 16.08 -15.25
C PRO A 60 4.10 16.17 -14.62
N ARG A 61 3.63 15.26 -13.77
CA ARG A 61 2.34 15.40 -13.07
C ARG A 61 2.46 15.24 -11.56
N TRP A 62 3.64 14.89 -11.06
CA TRP A 62 3.85 14.54 -9.67
C TRP A 62 4.88 15.46 -9.04
N ALA A 63 4.62 15.89 -7.80
CA ALA A 63 5.59 16.59 -6.97
C ALA A 63 6.30 17.79 -7.62
N ARG A 64 5.59 18.53 -8.50
CA ARG A 64 6.13 19.71 -9.20
C ARG A 64 6.39 20.89 -8.25
N ASP A 65 5.61 20.95 -7.19
CA ASP A 65 5.66 21.92 -6.11
C ASP A 65 6.75 21.63 -5.07
N LEU A 66 7.31 20.41 -5.09
CA LEU A 66 8.35 20.01 -4.15
C LEU A 66 9.74 20.54 -4.54
N THR A 67 10.57 20.78 -3.55
CA THR A 67 12.02 20.93 -3.73
C THR A 67 12.67 19.59 -4.07
N GLU A 68 13.94 19.61 -4.48
CA GLU A 68 14.69 18.38 -4.73
C GLU A 68 14.84 17.52 -3.46
N ALA A 69 15.05 18.15 -2.31
CA ALA A 69 15.17 17.45 -1.04
C ALA A 69 13.86 16.74 -0.65
N GLU A 70 12.72 17.42 -0.80
CA GLU A 70 11.40 16.84 -0.53
C GLU A 70 11.06 15.72 -1.52
N ARG A 71 11.44 15.83 -2.79
CA ARG A 71 11.29 14.73 -3.76
C ARG A 71 12.10 13.49 -3.37
N ARG A 72 13.34 13.67 -2.88
CA ARG A 72 14.16 12.55 -2.39
C ARG A 72 13.53 11.89 -1.16
N MET A 73 13.03 12.70 -0.23
CA MET A 73 12.30 12.18 0.94
C MET A 73 11.05 11.39 0.52
N LEU A 74 10.23 11.95 -0.38
CA LEU A 74 9.06 11.27 -0.92
C LEU A 74 9.43 9.94 -1.61
N GLY A 75 10.50 9.92 -2.40
CA GLY A 75 11.04 8.72 -3.03
C GLY A 75 11.38 7.62 -2.02
N ALA A 76 12.11 7.98 -0.96
CA ALA A 76 12.52 7.06 0.09
C ALA A 76 11.32 6.49 0.87
N GLU A 77 10.34 7.32 1.22
CA GLU A 77 9.13 6.89 1.92
C GLU A 77 8.30 5.92 1.06
N VAL A 78 8.16 6.20 -0.24
CA VAL A 78 7.42 5.29 -1.15
C VAL A 78 8.18 3.98 -1.36
N ASP A 79 9.51 3.99 -1.50
CA ASP A 79 10.29 2.76 -1.60
C ASP A 79 10.13 1.88 -0.35
N ALA A 80 10.23 2.48 0.84
CA ALA A 80 10.05 1.79 2.10
C ALA A 80 8.63 1.20 2.22
N GLY A 81 7.61 1.97 1.83
CA GLY A 81 6.22 1.53 1.82
C GLY A 81 5.96 0.36 0.86
N LEU A 82 6.49 0.42 -0.37
CA LEU A 82 6.38 -0.67 -1.35
C LEU A 82 7.12 -1.93 -0.89
N ALA A 83 8.27 -1.78 -0.23
CA ALA A 83 8.99 -2.90 0.36
C ALA A 83 8.21 -3.56 1.51
N GLN A 84 7.55 -2.76 2.36
CA GLN A 84 6.68 -3.28 3.42
C GLN A 84 5.44 -3.97 2.84
N LEU A 85 4.81 -3.38 1.82
CA LEU A 85 3.63 -3.95 1.15
C LEU A 85 3.86 -5.38 0.66
N LEU A 86 5.03 -5.66 0.07
CA LEU A 86 5.39 -7.02 -0.35
C LEU A 86 5.52 -7.99 0.83
N ARG A 87 6.17 -7.56 1.93
CA ARG A 87 6.31 -8.40 3.13
C ARG A 87 4.95 -8.75 3.72
N ASP A 88 4.10 -7.74 3.92
CA ASP A 88 2.75 -7.94 4.45
C ASP A 88 1.95 -8.86 3.52
N GLY A 89 2.12 -8.68 2.19
CA GLY A 89 1.44 -9.50 1.19
C GLY A 89 1.83 -10.98 1.29
N HIS A 90 3.13 -11.25 1.43
CA HIS A 90 3.63 -12.62 1.62
C HIS A 90 3.13 -13.24 2.92
N GLU A 91 3.08 -12.48 4.01
CA GLU A 91 2.51 -12.94 5.29
C GLU A 91 1.02 -13.30 5.16
N GLU A 92 0.24 -12.47 4.49
CA GLU A 92 -1.20 -12.66 4.27
C GLU A 92 -1.53 -13.89 3.38
N ILE A 93 -0.68 -14.21 2.40
CA ILE A 93 -0.88 -15.40 1.55
C ILE A 93 -0.25 -16.67 2.15
N GLY A 94 0.72 -16.52 3.05
CA GLY A 94 1.41 -17.62 3.73
C GLY A 94 0.83 -17.99 5.11
N GLY A 95 -0.10 -17.19 5.63
CA GLY A 95 -0.82 -17.46 6.89
C GLY A 95 -1.76 -18.67 6.83
N PRO A 96 -2.30 -19.11 7.99
CA PRO A 96 -3.01 -20.39 8.16
C PRO A 96 -4.27 -20.58 7.29
N ASP A 97 -4.80 -19.54 6.65
CA ASP A 97 -5.91 -19.65 5.70
C ASP A 97 -5.49 -20.04 4.27
N GLY A 98 -4.19 -20.32 4.04
CA GLY A 98 -3.60 -20.55 2.72
C GLY A 98 -3.58 -22.00 2.22
N ARG A 99 -3.85 -23.01 3.06
CA ARG A 99 -3.97 -24.44 2.69
C ARG A 99 -4.16 -25.30 3.95
N ASP A 100 -5.38 -25.76 4.20
CA ASP A 100 -5.68 -27.02 4.90
C ASP A 100 -7.18 -27.32 4.72
N GLY A 101 -7.54 -28.33 3.91
CA GLY A 101 -8.96 -28.70 3.85
C GLY A 101 -9.48 -29.61 2.74
N ILE A 102 -8.68 -30.08 1.77
CA ILE A 102 -9.13 -31.18 0.91
C ILE A 102 -8.01 -32.22 0.84
N GLY A 103 -7.91 -32.98 1.92
CA GLY A 103 -7.25 -34.28 1.93
C GLY A 103 -8.17 -35.27 1.21
N ASP A 104 -7.63 -35.82 0.12
CA ASP A 104 -8.13 -36.96 -0.62
C ASP A 104 -8.38 -38.15 0.33
N ALA A 105 -9.63 -38.61 0.41
CA ALA A 105 -9.98 -39.87 1.06
C ALA A 105 -10.13 -40.93 -0.03
N GLY A 106 -9.04 -41.68 -0.23
CA GLY A 106 -9.08 -43.00 -0.86
C GLY A 106 -9.75 -44.05 0.01
#